data_AF-A0A398AIN2-F1
#
_entry.id   AF-A0A398AIN2-F1
#
_cell.length_a   1.000
_cell.length_b   1.000
_cell.length_c   1.000
_cell.angle_alpha   90.00
_cell.angle_beta   90.00
_cell.angle_gamma   90.00
#
_symmetry.space_group_name_H-M   'P 1'
#
loop_
_entity.id
_entity.type
_entity.pdbx_description
1 polymer ?
#
loop_
_entity_poly.entity_id
_entity_poly.type
_entity_poly.pdbx_seq_one_letter_code
_entity_poly.pdbx_strand_id
1 'polypeptide(L)'
;MKKPPSFSSIPDDVIVNILARISKSHYRSLSLVSKHLNSLLSSPDIYFARSLIGNTDARLYICLWLPTPSSSHRDRWFNLSYRLGHLTLVPARRALSSSYSPDRLNSTTVAVHSEIYQMGGSNGDKRTRAVRVLDCRSHTWRRAPDMKVARKHARSYFLDDKIYVIGGCTQREETMTWGEVFDLKTQTWKPLPKPPSDDYINSYHNGVVFGGRLYFFTTKNNKKNYAYDPKEGRWVQEAGFVGLEGMTGPWCVIGSVIFAEHGGIFKWYDPRNGKWLEVHGLNEVHTKRAKSSRTIQLVNHGGKLVIIWDAWHMRQREHKSVWCAVISFEKRLFPSSYMRGRVEECRVFLGLAHKSYKLSSCLSVLV
;
A
#
# COMPACT_ATOMS: atom_id res chain seq x y z
N MET A 1 -51.54 7.13 -27.18
CA MET A 1 -50.63 7.94 -26.32
C MET A 1 -49.37 7.13 -26.05
N LYS A 2 -48.19 7.64 -26.41
CA LYS A 2 -46.91 6.98 -26.03
C LYS A 2 -46.75 7.08 -24.51
N LYS A 3 -46.57 5.94 -23.85
CA LYS A 3 -46.28 5.88 -22.41
C LYS A 3 -44.99 6.71 -22.16
N PRO A 4 -44.94 7.58 -21.15
CA PRO A 4 -43.72 8.32 -20.86
C PRO A 4 -42.58 7.33 -20.59
N PRO A 5 -41.36 7.60 -21.04
CA PRO A 5 -40.23 6.71 -20.82
C PRO A 5 -40.02 6.53 -19.31
N SER A 6 -39.98 5.27 -18.89
CA SER A 6 -39.70 4.90 -17.51
C SER A 6 -38.20 4.87 -17.30
N PHE A 7 -37.71 5.14 -16.09
CA PHE A 7 -36.29 4.94 -15.77
C PHE A 7 -35.85 3.48 -16.04
N SER A 8 -36.79 2.53 -15.96
CA SER A 8 -36.58 1.12 -16.29
C SER A 8 -36.46 0.81 -17.80
N SER A 9 -36.64 1.78 -18.69
CA SER A 9 -36.39 1.61 -20.14
C SER A 9 -34.98 2.03 -20.56
N ILE A 10 -34.17 2.55 -19.63
CA ILE A 10 -32.77 2.89 -19.90
C ILE A 10 -31.93 1.61 -19.79
N PRO A 11 -31.05 1.31 -20.76
CA PRO A 11 -30.12 0.19 -20.68
C PRO A 11 -29.20 0.25 -19.45
N ASP A 12 -28.93 -0.91 -18.84
CA ASP A 12 -28.13 -1.04 -17.61
C ASP A 12 -26.72 -0.43 -17.76
N ASP A 13 -26.09 -0.59 -18.93
CA ASP A 13 -24.77 -0.04 -19.23
C ASP A 13 -24.78 1.49 -19.19
N VAL A 14 -25.83 2.14 -19.71
CA VAL A 14 -26.03 3.59 -19.63
C VAL A 14 -26.26 4.03 -18.19
N ILE A 15 -27.09 3.31 -17.42
CA ILE A 15 -27.34 3.60 -16.01
C ILE A 15 -26.03 3.49 -15.21
N VAL A 16 -25.26 2.43 -15.40
CA VAL A 16 -23.95 2.21 -14.76
C VAL A 16 -22.99 3.34 -15.12
N ASN A 17 -22.96 3.78 -16.38
CA ASN A 17 -22.14 4.90 -16.84
C ASN A 17 -22.52 6.21 -16.11
N ILE A 18 -23.84 6.49 -15.98
CA ILE A 18 -24.33 7.66 -15.23
C ILE A 18 -23.92 7.56 -13.76
N LEU A 19 -24.22 6.43 -13.10
CA LEU A 19 -23.87 6.20 -11.70
C LEU A 19 -22.37 6.35 -11.45
N ALA A 20 -21.52 5.90 -12.39
CA ALA A 20 -20.07 5.99 -12.31
C ALA A 20 -19.57 7.45 -12.20
N ARG A 21 -20.33 8.44 -12.67
CA ARG A 21 -19.98 9.87 -12.53
C ARG A 21 -20.38 10.47 -11.19
N ILE A 22 -21.24 9.80 -10.43
CA ILE A 22 -21.73 10.30 -9.14
C ILE A 22 -20.71 9.96 -8.05
N SER A 23 -20.51 10.85 -7.09
CA SER A 23 -19.69 10.56 -5.90
C SER A 23 -20.25 9.36 -5.13
N LYS A 24 -19.36 8.44 -4.69
CA LYS A 24 -19.74 7.26 -3.90
C LYS A 24 -20.45 7.59 -2.58
N SER A 25 -20.30 8.81 -2.06
CA SER A 25 -21.04 9.27 -0.87
C SER A 25 -22.56 9.13 -1.06
N HIS A 26 -23.05 9.27 -2.30
CA HIS A 26 -24.47 9.20 -2.63
C HIS A 26 -24.95 7.78 -2.94
N TYR A 27 -24.05 6.81 -3.12
CA TYR A 27 -24.43 5.44 -3.52
C TYR A 27 -25.31 4.77 -2.48
N ARG A 28 -25.11 5.09 -1.19
CA ARG A 28 -26.00 4.59 -0.13
C ARG A 28 -27.43 5.05 -0.36
N SER A 29 -27.64 6.33 -0.60
CA SER A 29 -28.97 6.88 -0.88
C SER A 29 -29.55 6.31 -2.18
N LEU A 30 -28.74 6.24 -3.24
CA LEU A 30 -29.17 5.72 -4.55
C LEU A 30 -29.53 4.22 -4.50
N SER A 31 -28.82 3.42 -3.71
CA SER A 31 -29.14 1.99 -3.52
C SER A 31 -30.50 1.77 -2.84
N LEU A 32 -31.00 2.77 -2.11
CA LEU A 32 -32.30 2.70 -1.44
C LEU A 32 -33.46 3.10 -2.37
N VAL A 33 -33.18 3.72 -3.51
CA VAL A 33 -34.20 4.20 -4.45
C VAL A 33 -34.89 3.04 -5.17
N SER A 34 -34.14 1.99 -5.57
CA SER A 34 -34.73 0.80 -6.19
C SER A 34 -33.86 -0.45 -6.04
N LYS A 35 -34.48 -1.63 -6.09
CA LYS A 35 -33.77 -2.92 -6.10
C LYS A 35 -32.82 -3.04 -7.30
N HIS A 36 -33.22 -2.48 -8.44
CA HIS A 36 -32.42 -2.48 -9.66
C HIS A 36 -31.14 -1.65 -9.50
N LEU A 37 -31.26 -0.40 -9.00
CA LEU A 37 -30.09 0.45 -8.71
C LEU A 37 -29.18 -0.18 -7.65
N ASN A 38 -29.75 -0.81 -6.61
CA ASN A 38 -28.98 -1.55 -5.62
C ASN A 38 -28.16 -2.69 -6.27
N SER A 39 -28.77 -3.44 -7.19
CA SER A 39 -28.10 -4.51 -7.93
C SER A 39 -26.94 -3.97 -8.77
N LEU A 40 -27.17 -2.89 -9.53
CA LEU A 40 -26.13 -2.27 -10.37
C LEU A 40 -24.98 -1.68 -9.53
N LEU A 41 -25.29 -1.01 -8.42
CA LEU A 41 -24.28 -0.46 -7.50
C LEU A 41 -23.51 -1.56 -6.73
N SER A 42 -24.07 -2.76 -6.64
CA SER A 42 -23.42 -3.94 -6.07
C SER A 42 -22.63 -4.74 -7.10
N SER A 43 -22.85 -4.51 -8.40
CA SER A 43 -22.16 -5.19 -9.50
C SER A 43 -20.70 -4.72 -9.61
N PRO A 44 -19.75 -5.59 -10.02
CA PRO A 44 -18.40 -5.16 -10.40
C PRO A 44 -18.36 -4.11 -11.54
N ASP A 45 -19.41 -4.04 -12.37
CA ASP A 45 -19.45 -3.18 -13.57
C ASP A 45 -19.31 -1.69 -13.24
N ILE A 46 -19.86 -1.25 -12.11
CA ILE A 46 -19.75 0.15 -11.67
C ILE A 46 -18.29 0.55 -11.43
N TYR A 47 -17.47 -0.38 -10.95
CA TYR A 47 -16.06 -0.14 -10.69
C TYR A 47 -15.26 -0.08 -11.98
N PHE A 48 -15.59 -0.94 -12.95
CA PHE A 48 -15.01 -0.90 -14.29
C PHE A 48 -15.35 0.43 -15.00
N ALA A 49 -16.61 0.82 -14.99
CA ALA A 49 -17.07 2.08 -15.60
C ALA A 49 -16.40 3.31 -14.96
N ARG A 50 -16.24 3.32 -13.63
CA ARG A 50 -15.51 4.39 -12.92
C ARG A 50 -14.03 4.44 -13.28
N SER A 51 -13.39 3.28 -13.36
CA SER A 51 -11.99 3.17 -13.79
C SER A 51 -11.78 3.75 -15.18
N LEU A 52 -12.67 3.42 -16.13
CA LEU A 52 -12.61 3.92 -17.51
C LEU A 52 -12.69 5.45 -17.62
N ILE A 53 -13.52 6.09 -16.80
CA ILE A 53 -13.68 7.55 -16.80
C ILE A 53 -12.72 8.27 -15.83
N GLY A 54 -11.79 7.54 -15.20
CA GLY A 54 -10.85 8.09 -14.22
C GLY A 54 -11.48 8.53 -12.89
N ASN A 55 -12.72 8.12 -12.60
CA ASN A 55 -13.43 8.48 -11.36
C ASN A 55 -13.26 7.41 -10.27
N THR A 56 -12.02 7.03 -9.97
CA THR A 56 -11.72 6.07 -8.89
C THR A 56 -11.45 6.80 -7.59
N ASP A 57 -12.01 6.32 -6.49
CA ASP A 57 -11.75 6.88 -5.16
C ASP A 57 -10.59 6.11 -4.52
N ALA A 58 -9.51 6.82 -4.20
CA ALA A 58 -8.48 6.23 -3.35
C ALA A 58 -9.08 5.94 -1.97
N ARG A 59 -8.84 4.75 -1.44
CA ARG A 59 -9.21 4.35 -0.07
C ARG A 59 -7.99 3.84 0.68
N LEU A 60 -7.84 4.29 1.92
CA LEU A 60 -6.79 3.79 2.80
C LEU A 60 -7.24 2.49 3.45
N TYR A 61 -6.38 1.48 3.35
CA TYR A 61 -6.50 0.21 4.04
C TYR A 61 -5.36 0.06 5.02
N ILE A 62 -5.69 -0.37 6.22
CA ILE A 62 -4.76 -0.55 7.33
C ILE A 62 -4.84 -2.00 7.79
N CYS A 63 -3.70 -2.67 7.84
CA CYS A 63 -3.55 -3.96 8.45
C CYS A 63 -3.03 -3.79 9.88
N LEU A 64 -3.83 -4.27 10.85
CA LEU A 64 -3.47 -4.28 12.26
C LEU A 64 -3.22 -5.70 12.74
N TRP A 65 -2.16 -5.83 13.52
CA TRP A 65 -1.86 -7.02 14.31
C TRP A 65 -2.69 -6.99 15.58
N LEU A 66 -3.62 -7.94 15.72
CA LEU A 66 -4.48 -8.03 16.90
C LEU A 66 -4.06 -9.19 17.79
N PRO A 67 -3.96 -9.00 19.11
CA PRO A 67 -3.77 -10.10 20.05
C PRO A 67 -5.00 -11.02 20.02
N THR A 68 -4.79 -12.34 20.17
CA THR A 68 -5.89 -13.26 20.50
C THR A 68 -5.57 -14.08 21.74
N PRO A 69 -6.59 -14.62 22.44
CA PRO A 69 -6.40 -15.39 23.67
C PRO A 69 -5.49 -16.61 23.51
N SER A 70 -5.38 -17.17 22.31
CA SER A 70 -4.57 -18.36 22.00
C SER A 70 -3.09 -18.06 21.76
N SER A 71 -2.56 -16.89 22.16
CA SER A 71 -1.17 -16.41 21.90
C SER A 71 -0.78 -16.28 20.43
N SER A 72 -1.64 -16.67 19.49
CA SER A 72 -1.51 -16.37 18.07
C SER A 72 -2.03 -14.96 17.79
N HIS A 73 -1.31 -14.23 16.96
CA HIS A 73 -1.76 -12.92 16.54
C HIS A 73 -2.40 -13.00 15.16
N ARG A 74 -3.44 -12.18 14.92
CA ARG A 74 -4.17 -12.16 13.65
C ARG A 74 -4.00 -10.83 12.93
N ASP A 75 -3.62 -10.90 11.67
CA ASP A 75 -3.59 -9.76 10.77
C ASP A 75 -5.02 -9.46 10.31
N ARG A 76 -5.51 -8.26 10.61
CA ARG A 76 -6.84 -7.82 10.19
C ARG A 76 -6.76 -6.53 9.39
N TRP A 77 -7.41 -6.57 8.24
CA TRP A 77 -7.57 -5.42 7.36
C TRP A 77 -8.81 -4.60 7.72
N PHE A 78 -8.61 -3.29 7.74
CA PHE A 78 -9.65 -2.29 7.95
C PHE A 78 -9.55 -1.27 6.83
N ASN A 79 -10.66 -0.79 6.32
CA ASN A 79 -10.64 0.46 5.56
C ASN A 79 -10.75 1.64 6.54
N LEU A 80 -10.17 2.77 6.16
CA LEU A 80 -10.29 4.01 6.90
C LEU A 80 -11.39 4.84 6.23
N SER A 81 -12.50 5.06 6.93
CA SER A 81 -13.66 5.77 6.40
C SER A 81 -14.11 6.88 7.33
N TYR A 82 -14.45 8.02 6.74
CA TYR A 82 -15.18 9.07 7.42
C TYR A 82 -16.63 8.64 7.68
N ARG A 83 -17.04 8.67 8.94
CA ARG A 83 -18.44 8.51 9.35
C ARG A 83 -18.78 9.61 10.35
N LEU A 84 -19.79 10.42 10.03
CA LEU A 84 -20.25 11.54 10.86
C LEU A 84 -19.11 12.50 11.26
N GLY A 85 -18.21 12.84 10.32
CA GLY A 85 -17.07 13.72 10.57
C GLY A 85 -15.88 13.08 11.31
N HIS A 86 -16.01 11.83 11.77
CA HIS A 86 -14.94 11.09 12.45
C HIS A 86 -14.31 10.02 11.56
N LEU A 87 -12.99 9.88 11.67
CA LEU A 87 -12.24 8.82 11.01
C LEU A 87 -12.48 7.51 11.76
N THR A 88 -13.00 6.49 11.08
CA THR A 88 -13.33 5.20 11.69
C THR A 88 -12.74 4.04 10.90
N LEU A 89 -12.31 3.00 11.62
CA LEU A 89 -11.90 1.74 11.03
C LEU A 89 -13.14 0.89 10.75
N VAL A 90 -13.40 0.55 9.48
CA VAL A 90 -14.42 -0.45 9.14
C VAL A 90 -13.72 -1.75 8.76
N PRO A 91 -14.04 -2.87 9.42
CA PRO A 91 -13.44 -4.16 9.08
C PRO A 91 -13.66 -4.50 7.60
N ALA A 92 -12.59 -4.82 6.87
CA ALA A 92 -12.65 -5.26 5.48
C ALA A 92 -12.97 -6.77 5.42
N ARG A 93 -14.12 -7.16 5.99
CA ARG A 93 -14.61 -8.54 6.00
C ARG A 93 -16.13 -8.58 5.94
N ARG A 94 -16.68 -9.47 5.10
CA ARG A 94 -18.09 -9.85 5.16
C ARG A 94 -18.27 -11.01 6.17
N ALA A 95 -19.34 -10.98 6.96
CA ALA A 95 -19.59 -11.90 8.07
C ALA A 95 -19.71 -13.40 7.70
N LEU A 96 -19.69 -13.74 6.41
CA LEU A 96 -20.00 -15.08 5.89
C LEU A 96 -18.76 -15.91 5.50
N SER A 97 -17.54 -15.37 5.55
CA SER A 97 -16.33 -16.13 5.17
C SER A 97 -15.41 -16.32 6.37
N SER A 98 -15.72 -17.32 7.20
CA SER A 98 -14.90 -17.71 8.35
C SER A 98 -13.64 -18.51 7.97
N SER A 99 -13.49 -18.92 6.71
CA SER A 99 -12.49 -19.92 6.30
C SER A 99 -11.20 -19.36 5.67
N TYR A 100 -11.11 -18.06 5.37
CA TYR A 100 -10.01 -17.54 4.54
C TYR A 100 -9.18 -16.39 5.12
N SER A 101 -9.36 -15.99 6.38
CA SER A 101 -8.43 -15.04 7.02
C SER A 101 -7.05 -15.69 7.13
N PRO A 102 -6.04 -15.24 6.37
CA PRO A 102 -4.71 -15.82 6.45
C PRO A 102 -3.99 -15.13 7.60
N ASP A 103 -4.10 -15.70 8.79
CA ASP A 103 -3.28 -15.27 9.93
C ASP A 103 -1.80 -15.54 9.57
N ARG A 104 -1.12 -14.53 9.02
CA ARG A 104 0.23 -14.68 8.45
C ARG A 104 1.13 -13.54 8.86
N LEU A 105 1.95 -13.83 9.85
CA LEU A 105 2.98 -12.93 10.32
C LEU A 105 4.00 -12.66 9.22
N ASN A 106 4.43 -11.41 9.10
CA ASN A 106 5.57 -11.03 8.25
C ASN A 106 5.36 -11.38 6.76
N SER A 107 4.11 -11.38 6.32
CA SER A 107 3.76 -11.43 4.91
C SER A 107 4.09 -10.09 4.24
N THR A 108 4.33 -10.14 2.93
CA THR A 108 4.49 -8.92 2.13
C THR A 108 3.16 -8.55 1.48
N THR A 109 2.89 -7.26 1.36
CA THR A 109 1.60 -6.75 0.87
C THR A 109 1.80 -5.66 -0.16
N VAL A 110 1.06 -5.72 -1.26
CA VAL A 110 1.07 -4.69 -2.30
C VAL A 110 -0.35 -4.41 -2.78
N ALA A 111 -0.65 -3.14 -3.02
CA ALA A 111 -1.90 -2.73 -3.65
C ALA A 111 -1.76 -2.82 -5.18
N VAL A 112 -2.75 -3.42 -5.82
CA VAL A 112 -2.82 -3.62 -7.26
C VAL A 112 -4.24 -3.27 -7.69
N HIS A 113 -4.42 -2.16 -8.40
CA HIS A 113 -5.74 -1.67 -8.78
C HIS A 113 -6.68 -1.57 -7.56
N SER A 114 -7.77 -2.34 -7.55
CA SER A 114 -8.77 -2.44 -6.47
C SER A 114 -8.56 -3.63 -5.54
N GLU A 115 -7.37 -4.22 -5.54
CA GLU A 115 -7.04 -5.43 -4.79
C GLU A 115 -5.80 -5.24 -3.93
N ILE A 116 -5.73 -5.98 -2.83
CA ILE A 116 -4.53 -6.12 -2.01
C ILE A 116 -4.03 -7.55 -2.09
N TYR A 117 -2.79 -7.73 -2.55
CA TYR A 117 -2.12 -9.01 -2.60
C TYR A 117 -1.30 -9.20 -1.32
N GLN A 118 -1.61 -10.24 -0.56
CA GLN A 118 -0.84 -10.68 0.61
C GLN A 118 -0.11 -11.98 0.27
N MET A 119 1.22 -11.94 0.31
CA MET A 119 2.09 -12.98 -0.21
C MET A 119 3.08 -13.44 0.86
N GLY A 120 3.25 -14.76 0.96
CA GLY A 120 4.17 -15.36 1.92
C GLY A 120 3.79 -15.10 3.38
N GLY A 121 4.80 -14.92 4.23
CA GLY A 121 4.70 -14.82 5.68
C GLY A 121 5.03 -16.15 6.37
N SER A 122 4.55 -16.32 7.60
CA SER A 122 4.63 -17.59 8.31
C SER A 122 3.32 -17.98 8.98
N ASN A 123 3.08 -19.30 9.05
CA ASN A 123 2.07 -19.90 9.89
C ASN A 123 2.79 -20.62 11.04
N GLY A 124 2.77 -20.02 12.23
CA GLY A 124 3.75 -20.34 13.28
C GLY A 124 5.17 -20.04 12.79
N ASP A 125 6.05 -21.04 12.88
CA ASP A 125 7.46 -20.92 12.46
C ASP A 125 7.71 -21.27 10.99
N LYS A 126 6.73 -21.86 10.30
CA LYS A 126 6.90 -22.31 8.91
C LYS A 126 6.63 -21.17 7.92
N ARG A 127 7.60 -20.89 7.05
CA ARG A 127 7.44 -20.00 5.88
C ARG A 127 6.37 -20.55 4.95
N THR A 128 5.70 -19.68 4.21
CA THR A 128 4.66 -20.09 3.26
C THR A 128 4.88 -19.51 1.87
N ARG A 129 4.46 -20.25 0.86
CA ARG A 129 4.40 -19.81 -0.55
C ARG A 129 3.08 -19.15 -0.93
N ALA A 130 2.11 -19.17 -0.01
CA ALA A 130 0.73 -18.96 -0.39
C ALA A 130 0.44 -17.48 -0.71
N VAL A 131 -0.46 -17.28 -1.65
CA VAL A 131 -0.90 -15.93 -2.09
C VAL A 131 -2.39 -15.78 -1.83
N ARG A 132 -2.77 -14.65 -1.24
CA ARG A 132 -4.16 -14.32 -0.93
C ARG A 132 -4.45 -12.92 -1.43
N VAL A 133 -5.64 -12.73 -1.97
CA VAL A 133 -6.06 -11.46 -2.56
C VAL A 133 -7.31 -11.00 -1.85
N LEU A 134 -7.29 -9.78 -1.33
CA LEU A 134 -8.45 -9.07 -0.83
C LEU A 134 -8.99 -8.19 -1.94
N ASP A 135 -10.20 -8.48 -2.42
CA ASP A 135 -10.92 -7.54 -3.28
C ASP A 135 -11.50 -6.43 -2.41
N CYS A 136 -11.04 -5.19 -2.61
CA CYS A 136 -11.42 -4.04 -1.80
C CYS A 136 -12.81 -3.48 -2.15
N ARG A 137 -13.43 -3.95 -3.23
CA ARG A 137 -14.79 -3.58 -3.64
C ARG A 137 -15.82 -4.40 -2.89
N SER A 138 -15.61 -5.72 -2.82
CA SER A 138 -16.50 -6.68 -2.15
C SER A 138 -16.10 -7.03 -0.72
N HIS A 139 -14.87 -6.68 -0.31
CA HIS A 139 -14.24 -7.07 0.96
C HIS A 139 -14.22 -8.59 1.15
N THR A 140 -13.94 -9.31 0.06
CA THR A 140 -13.83 -10.78 0.04
C THR A 140 -12.41 -11.23 -0.25
N TRP A 141 -12.01 -12.31 0.39
CA TRP A 141 -10.72 -12.96 0.17
C TRP A 141 -10.83 -14.07 -0.86
N ARG A 142 -9.84 -14.16 -1.75
CA ARG A 142 -9.67 -15.28 -2.68
C ARG A 142 -8.23 -15.79 -2.68
N ARG A 143 -8.05 -17.02 -3.17
CA ARG A 143 -6.72 -17.56 -3.46
C ARG A 143 -6.25 -17.05 -4.82
N ALA A 144 -4.95 -16.82 -4.94
CA ALA A 144 -4.24 -16.68 -6.20
C ALA A 144 -3.18 -17.81 -6.29
N PRO A 145 -2.58 -18.03 -7.47
CA PRO A 145 -1.50 -19.00 -7.63
C PRO A 145 -0.39 -18.80 -6.59
N ASP A 146 -0.01 -19.88 -5.92
CA ASP A 146 1.05 -19.85 -4.91
C ASP A 146 2.41 -19.52 -5.59
N MET A 147 3.29 -18.84 -4.87
CA MET A 147 4.70 -18.65 -5.28
C MET A 147 5.41 -20.00 -5.44
N LYS A 148 6.53 -20.04 -6.16
CA LYS A 148 7.35 -21.26 -6.25
C LYS A 148 8.17 -21.47 -4.99
N VAL A 149 8.60 -20.39 -4.35
CA VAL A 149 9.41 -20.43 -3.12
C VAL A 149 8.62 -19.88 -1.92
N ALA A 150 8.79 -20.49 -0.76
CA ALA A 150 8.20 -20.01 0.49
C ALA A 150 9.00 -18.81 1.02
N ARG A 151 8.32 -17.72 1.38
CA ARG A 151 8.97 -16.45 1.75
C ARG A 151 8.38 -15.86 3.02
N LYS A 152 9.21 -15.28 3.89
CA LYS A 152 8.83 -14.51 5.09
C LYS A 152 9.72 -13.27 5.19
N HIS A 153 9.17 -12.11 5.55
CA HIS A 153 9.87 -10.81 5.51
C HIS A 153 10.33 -10.38 4.10
N ALA A 154 9.66 -10.90 3.04
CA ALA A 154 9.91 -10.46 1.68
C ALA A 154 9.42 -9.02 1.43
N ARG A 155 9.93 -8.39 0.37
CA ARG A 155 9.41 -7.13 -0.16
C ARG A 155 8.66 -7.37 -1.46
N SER A 156 7.60 -6.59 -1.69
CA SER A 156 6.80 -6.67 -2.91
C SER A 156 6.61 -5.30 -3.56
N TYR A 157 6.57 -5.31 -4.88
CA TYR A 157 6.49 -4.12 -5.72
C TYR A 157 5.56 -4.36 -6.90
N PHE A 158 4.73 -3.38 -7.22
CA PHE A 158 3.85 -3.42 -8.39
C PHE A 158 4.41 -2.52 -9.50
N LEU A 159 4.63 -3.08 -10.69
CA LEU A 159 5.14 -2.37 -11.87
C LEU A 159 4.68 -3.11 -13.13
N ASP A 160 4.13 -2.39 -14.10
CA ASP A 160 3.73 -2.90 -15.43
C ASP A 160 2.89 -4.19 -15.38
N ASP A 161 1.79 -4.17 -14.62
CA ASP A 161 0.87 -5.31 -14.41
C ASP A 161 1.55 -6.57 -13.83
N LYS A 162 2.70 -6.39 -13.18
CA LYS A 162 3.45 -7.47 -12.55
C LYS A 162 3.75 -7.16 -11.10
N ILE A 163 3.75 -8.22 -10.29
CA ILE A 163 4.14 -8.14 -8.88
C ILE A 163 5.50 -8.80 -8.71
N TYR A 164 6.48 -8.03 -8.27
CA TYR A 164 7.83 -8.50 -7.97
C TYR A 164 7.91 -8.82 -6.49
N VAL A 165 8.27 -10.04 -6.12
CA VAL A 165 8.45 -10.48 -4.72
C VAL A 165 9.87 -10.95 -4.50
N ILE A 166 10.58 -10.30 -3.58
CA ILE A 166 12.03 -10.44 -3.47
C ILE A 166 12.46 -10.66 -2.02
N GLY A 167 13.46 -11.53 -1.85
CA GLY A 167 14.02 -11.91 -0.55
C GLY A 167 13.09 -12.80 0.28
N GLY A 168 13.43 -12.92 1.57
CA GLY A 168 12.65 -13.65 2.56
C GLY A 168 12.67 -15.18 2.47
N CYS A 169 13.53 -15.72 1.61
CA CYS A 169 13.79 -17.15 1.42
C CYS A 169 14.93 -17.64 2.33
N THR A 170 15.21 -18.94 2.29
CA THR A 170 16.37 -19.56 2.94
C THR A 170 17.53 -19.77 1.96
N GLN A 171 18.76 -19.99 2.46
CA GLN A 171 19.94 -20.21 1.60
C GLN A 171 19.77 -21.33 0.56
N ARG A 172 19.11 -22.43 0.95
CA ARG A 172 18.79 -23.53 0.02
C ARG A 172 17.80 -23.12 -1.07
N GLU A 173 16.89 -22.22 -0.78
CA GLU A 173 15.89 -21.71 -1.73
C GLU A 173 16.44 -20.54 -2.57
N GLU A 174 17.41 -19.80 -2.04
CA GLU A 174 18.08 -18.69 -2.73
C GLU A 174 18.90 -19.16 -3.93
N THR A 175 19.40 -20.40 -3.90
CA THR A 175 20.01 -21.06 -5.07
C THR A 175 18.97 -21.36 -6.15
N MET A 176 17.70 -21.55 -5.79
CA MET A 176 16.59 -21.76 -6.73
C MET A 176 16.05 -20.43 -7.29
N THR A 177 15.63 -19.48 -6.44
CA THR A 177 15.21 -18.12 -6.87
C THR A 177 15.25 -17.10 -5.71
N TRP A 178 16.12 -16.08 -5.76
CA TRP A 178 16.15 -14.99 -4.76
C TRP A 178 14.89 -14.09 -4.78
N GLY A 179 14.21 -14.04 -5.94
CA GLY A 179 12.98 -13.30 -6.16
C GLY A 179 12.18 -13.92 -7.30
N GLU A 180 10.91 -13.58 -7.37
CA GLU A 180 9.97 -14.05 -8.39
C GLU A 180 9.06 -12.93 -8.85
N VAL A 181 8.55 -13.05 -10.07
CA VAL A 181 7.63 -12.10 -10.71
C VAL A 181 6.32 -12.83 -11.00
N PHE A 182 5.22 -12.28 -10.51
CA PHE A 182 3.87 -12.72 -10.84
C PHE A 182 3.33 -11.85 -11.97
N ASP A 183 2.98 -12.49 -13.07
CA ASP A 183 2.29 -11.84 -14.18
C ASP A 183 0.77 -11.92 -13.96
N LEU A 184 0.11 -10.76 -13.82
CA LEU A 184 -1.32 -10.70 -13.57
C LEU A 184 -2.15 -11.18 -14.75
N LYS A 185 -1.64 -11.08 -15.99
CA LYS A 185 -2.37 -11.49 -17.19
C LYS A 185 -2.35 -12.99 -17.35
N THR A 186 -1.17 -13.61 -17.22
CA THR A 186 -1.04 -15.07 -17.36
C THR A 186 -1.31 -15.83 -16.07
N GLN A 187 -1.38 -15.14 -14.92
CA GLN A 187 -1.51 -15.74 -13.59
C GLN A 187 -0.38 -16.75 -13.30
N THR A 188 0.85 -16.45 -13.75
CA THR A 188 2.01 -17.34 -13.56
C THR A 188 3.15 -16.65 -12.84
N TRP A 189 3.87 -17.43 -12.03
CA TRP A 189 5.13 -17.01 -11.41
C TRP A 189 6.34 -17.39 -12.26
N LYS A 190 7.26 -16.45 -12.44
CA LYS A 190 8.57 -16.66 -13.10
C LYS A 190 9.70 -16.26 -12.15
N PRO A 191 10.85 -16.97 -12.18
CA PRO A 191 12.05 -16.52 -11.49
C PRO A 191 12.45 -15.11 -11.91
N LEU A 192 12.86 -14.28 -10.94
CA LEU A 192 13.51 -13.00 -11.23
C LEU A 192 15.03 -13.26 -11.32
N PRO A 193 15.71 -12.86 -12.41
CA PRO A 193 17.17 -12.95 -12.51
C PRO A 193 17.86 -12.25 -11.34
N LYS A 194 18.99 -12.77 -10.85
CA LYS A 194 19.78 -12.10 -9.83
C LYS A 194 20.48 -10.87 -10.42
N PRO A 195 20.62 -9.75 -9.68
CA PRO A 195 21.50 -8.67 -10.09
C PRO A 195 22.96 -9.17 -10.16
N PRO A 196 23.79 -8.64 -11.07
CA PRO A 196 25.20 -9.05 -11.23
C PRO A 196 26.01 -8.64 -9.99
N SER A 197 26.12 -9.51 -9.00
CA SER A 197 26.86 -9.19 -7.77
C SER A 197 27.22 -10.44 -6.96
N ASP A 198 28.42 -10.46 -6.38
CA ASP A 198 29.05 -11.69 -5.86
C ASP A 198 28.52 -12.19 -4.51
N ASP A 199 27.77 -11.42 -3.70
CA ASP A 199 27.51 -11.89 -2.31
C ASP A 199 26.27 -11.34 -1.59
N TYR A 200 25.20 -10.99 -2.32
CA TYR A 200 24.06 -10.23 -1.75
C TYR A 200 22.90 -11.09 -1.24
N ILE A 201 23.20 -12.32 -0.85
CA ILE A 201 22.21 -13.33 -0.51
C ILE A 201 21.57 -13.05 0.88
N ASN A 202 22.27 -12.35 1.78
CA ASN A 202 21.82 -12.12 3.17
C ASN A 202 21.56 -10.65 3.56
N SER A 203 21.50 -9.70 2.62
CA SER A 203 21.25 -8.27 2.93
C SER A 203 19.76 -7.93 2.89
N TYR A 204 19.32 -7.04 3.81
CA TYR A 204 18.00 -6.41 3.72
C TYR A 204 17.93 -5.57 2.43
N HIS A 205 17.23 -6.07 1.44
CA HIS A 205 17.01 -5.40 0.17
C HIS A 205 15.86 -4.42 0.31
N ASN A 206 16.17 -3.14 0.17
CA ASN A 206 15.18 -2.10 -0.02
C ASN A 206 15.10 -1.79 -1.52
N GLY A 207 13.95 -1.29 -1.95
CA GLY A 207 13.70 -1.05 -3.36
C GLY A 207 12.53 -0.10 -3.57
N VAL A 208 12.49 0.51 -4.74
CA VAL A 208 11.49 1.53 -5.08
C VAL A 208 11.13 1.42 -6.55
N VAL A 209 9.84 1.49 -6.87
CA VAL A 209 9.35 1.65 -8.24
C VAL A 209 9.30 3.13 -8.55
N PHE A 210 10.06 3.57 -9.54
CA PHE A 210 10.14 4.97 -9.92
C PHE A 210 10.46 5.09 -11.41
N GLY A 211 9.85 6.04 -12.13
CA GLY A 211 10.14 6.26 -13.55
C GLY A 211 10.05 5.00 -14.43
N GLY A 212 9.13 4.07 -14.13
CA GLY A 212 8.94 2.82 -14.89
C GLY A 212 10.00 1.74 -14.66
N ARG A 213 10.91 1.93 -13.69
CA ARG A 213 11.92 0.93 -13.32
C ARG A 213 11.81 0.57 -11.85
N LEU A 214 12.28 -0.62 -11.52
CA LEU A 214 12.36 -1.08 -10.14
C LEU A 214 13.82 -1.00 -9.67
N TYR A 215 14.10 -0.06 -8.77
CA TYR A 215 15.43 0.18 -8.22
C TYR A 215 15.63 -0.62 -6.93
N PHE A 216 16.83 -1.17 -6.77
CA PHE A 216 17.28 -1.87 -5.57
C PHE A 216 18.56 -1.26 -5.03
N PHE A 217 18.61 -1.16 -3.70
CA PHE A 217 19.75 -0.65 -2.97
C PHE A 217 19.98 -1.48 -1.70
N THR A 218 21.26 -1.70 -1.41
CA THR A 218 21.74 -2.45 -0.26
C THR A 218 22.11 -1.50 0.87
N THR A 219 21.90 -1.93 2.11
CA THR A 219 22.31 -1.18 3.31
C THR A 219 23.76 -1.47 3.74
N LYS A 220 24.45 -2.42 3.09
CA LYS A 220 25.85 -2.78 3.41
C LYS A 220 26.84 -2.11 2.45
N ASN A 221 28.04 -1.84 2.99
CA ASN A 221 29.19 -1.03 2.53
C ASN A 221 29.61 -1.03 1.05
N ASN A 222 29.02 -1.82 0.16
CA ASN A 222 29.45 -1.95 -1.23
C ASN A 222 28.75 -1.03 -2.23
N LYS A 223 27.86 -0.10 -1.81
CA LYS A 223 27.32 1.04 -2.60
C LYS A 223 26.79 0.78 -4.03
N LYS A 224 26.66 -0.47 -4.48
CA LYS A 224 26.19 -0.76 -5.84
C LYS A 224 24.66 -0.75 -5.87
N ASN A 225 24.11 0.19 -6.63
CA ASN A 225 22.68 0.32 -6.90
C ASN A 225 22.38 -0.30 -8.27
N TYR A 226 21.31 -1.10 -8.32
CA TYR A 226 20.86 -1.73 -9.56
C TYR A 226 19.41 -1.35 -9.85
N ALA A 227 19.10 -1.14 -11.12
CA ALA A 227 17.72 -1.07 -11.58
C ALA A 227 17.39 -2.26 -12.45
N TYR A 228 16.23 -2.85 -12.19
CA TYR A 228 15.63 -3.82 -13.09
C TYR A 228 14.83 -3.07 -14.16
N ASP A 229 15.17 -3.30 -15.42
CA ASP A 229 14.38 -2.86 -16.55
C ASP A 229 13.40 -3.99 -16.94
N PRO A 230 12.09 -3.82 -16.70
CA PRO A 230 11.11 -4.86 -16.99
C PRO A 230 10.88 -5.08 -18.50
N LYS A 231 11.24 -4.11 -19.35
CA LYS A 231 11.09 -4.22 -20.81
C LYS A 231 12.21 -5.07 -21.40
N GLU A 232 13.43 -4.84 -20.94
CA GLU A 232 14.61 -5.58 -21.39
C GLU A 232 14.86 -6.87 -20.59
N GLY A 233 14.18 -7.02 -19.44
CA GLY A 233 14.28 -8.21 -18.59
C GLY A 233 15.63 -8.37 -17.89
N ARG A 234 16.41 -7.29 -17.77
CA ARG A 234 17.79 -7.32 -17.25
C ARG A 234 18.04 -6.26 -16.18
N TRP A 235 19.14 -6.46 -15.46
CA TRP A 235 19.66 -5.53 -14.48
C TRP A 235 20.65 -4.55 -15.10
N VAL A 236 20.55 -3.30 -14.70
CA VAL A 236 21.46 -2.22 -15.10
C VAL A 236 22.11 -1.65 -13.84
N GLN A 237 23.44 -1.72 -13.75
CA GLN A 237 24.22 -1.06 -12.70
C GLN A 237 24.22 0.45 -12.96
N GLU A 238 24.18 1.28 -11.90
CA GLU A 238 24.32 2.74 -12.03
C GLU A 238 23.27 3.38 -12.94
N ALA A 239 22.01 3.01 -12.75
CA ALA A 239 20.89 3.44 -13.60
C ALA A 239 20.47 4.92 -13.47
N GLY A 240 21.42 5.84 -13.28
CA GLY A 240 21.21 7.30 -13.37
C GLY A 240 20.71 7.98 -12.09
N PHE A 241 20.41 7.25 -11.03
CA PHE A 241 19.98 7.82 -9.75
C PHE A 241 21.12 7.85 -8.74
N VAL A 242 21.77 9.01 -8.60
CA VAL A 242 22.83 9.26 -7.62
C VAL A 242 22.18 9.61 -6.26
N GLY A 243 22.68 9.06 -5.15
CA GLY A 243 22.29 9.51 -3.81
C GLY A 243 20.99 8.94 -3.23
N LEU A 244 20.40 7.89 -3.81
CA LEU A 244 19.37 7.07 -3.14
C LEU A 244 19.95 6.16 -2.03
N GLU A 245 21.28 6.12 -1.92
CA GLU A 245 22.00 5.44 -0.83
C GLU A 245 21.51 5.95 0.54
N GLY A 246 21.31 5.03 1.49
CA GLY A 246 20.93 5.38 2.86
C GLY A 246 19.42 5.51 3.13
N MET A 247 18.56 5.19 2.16
CA MET A 247 17.13 4.97 2.44
C MET A 247 16.93 3.79 3.40
N THR A 248 16.76 4.08 4.69
CA THR A 248 16.59 3.07 5.74
C THR A 248 15.23 3.11 6.43
N GLY A 249 14.54 4.24 6.39
CA GLY A 249 13.19 4.41 6.95
C GLY A 249 12.09 4.11 5.93
N PRO A 250 10.81 4.38 6.26
CA PRO A 250 9.71 4.23 5.31
C PRO A 250 9.82 5.24 4.17
N TRP A 251 9.31 4.88 3.00
CA TRP A 251 9.24 5.75 1.83
C TRP A 251 7.94 5.56 1.07
N CYS A 252 7.59 6.55 0.25
CA CYS A 252 6.53 6.44 -0.73
C CYS A 252 6.87 7.26 -1.98
N VAL A 253 6.21 6.93 -3.09
CA VAL A 253 6.33 7.67 -4.34
C VAL A 253 5.01 8.36 -4.64
N ILE A 254 5.06 9.67 -4.89
CA ILE A 254 3.92 10.49 -5.27
C ILE A 254 4.28 11.22 -6.57
N GLY A 255 3.62 10.82 -7.66
CA GLY A 255 3.96 11.29 -9.00
C GLY A 255 5.43 10.99 -9.32
N SER A 256 6.20 12.04 -9.62
CA SER A 256 7.64 11.97 -9.91
C SER A 256 8.52 12.34 -8.71
N VAL A 257 8.03 12.19 -7.49
CA VAL A 257 8.78 12.51 -6.26
C VAL A 257 8.80 11.33 -5.31
N ILE A 258 9.98 11.01 -4.77
CA ILE A 258 10.15 10.03 -3.70
C ILE A 258 10.22 10.78 -2.38
N PHE A 259 9.38 10.39 -1.43
CA PHE A 259 9.41 10.86 -0.05
C PHE A 259 9.94 9.76 0.85
N ALA A 260 10.78 10.13 1.81
CA ALA A 260 11.28 9.20 2.82
C ALA A 260 11.31 9.88 4.20
N GLU A 261 11.22 9.06 5.23
CA GLU A 261 11.51 9.47 6.59
C GLU A 261 12.85 8.90 7.01
N HIS A 262 13.73 9.75 7.53
CA HIS A 262 15.03 9.32 8.04
C HIS A 262 15.44 10.19 9.22
N GLY A 263 15.71 9.56 10.37
CA GLY A 263 16.20 10.24 11.55
C GLY A 263 15.22 11.25 12.15
N GLY A 264 13.91 11.04 12.02
CA GLY A 264 12.89 11.98 12.51
C GLY A 264 12.46 13.04 11.49
N ILE A 265 13.17 13.16 10.37
CA ILE A 265 13.00 14.22 9.38
C ILE A 265 12.36 13.64 8.12
N PHE A 266 11.36 14.34 7.58
CA PHE A 266 10.75 13.99 6.30
C PHE A 266 11.52 14.68 5.18
N LYS A 267 11.98 13.88 4.22
CA LYS A 267 12.78 14.34 3.09
C LYS A 267 12.12 13.94 1.79
N TRP A 268 12.39 14.71 0.74
CA TRP A 268 12.05 14.38 -0.63
C TRP A 268 13.34 14.28 -1.45
N TYR A 269 13.33 13.39 -2.44
CA TYR A 269 14.46 13.21 -3.33
C TYR A 269 14.35 14.18 -4.51
N ASP A 270 15.36 15.03 -4.71
CA ASP A 270 15.50 15.86 -5.90
C ASP A 270 16.26 15.10 -6.99
N PRO A 271 15.57 14.55 -8.01
CA PRO A 271 16.22 13.76 -9.04
C PRO A 271 17.18 14.58 -9.91
N ARG A 272 17.05 15.92 -9.94
CA ARG A 272 17.94 16.78 -10.74
C ARG A 272 19.33 16.88 -10.15
N ASN A 273 19.42 16.88 -8.83
CA ASN A 273 20.66 17.08 -8.08
C ASN A 273 21.16 15.81 -7.39
N GLY A 274 20.37 14.72 -7.41
CA GLY A 274 20.70 13.47 -6.73
C GLY A 274 20.80 13.61 -5.22
N LYS A 275 19.98 14.46 -4.61
CA LYS A 275 20.07 14.81 -3.18
C LYS A 275 18.72 14.70 -2.47
N TRP A 276 18.79 14.30 -1.20
CA TRP A 276 17.66 14.36 -0.28
C TRP A 276 17.57 15.75 0.36
N LEU A 277 16.43 16.40 0.20
CA LEU A 277 16.14 17.71 0.76
C LEU A 277 15.00 17.60 1.78
N GLU A 278 15.03 18.43 2.82
CA GLU A 278 13.97 18.46 3.83
C GLU A 278 12.65 18.96 3.25
N VAL A 279 11.55 18.40 3.76
CA VAL A 279 10.20 18.91 3.52
C VAL A 279 9.84 19.89 4.63
N HIS A 280 9.68 21.17 4.29
CA HIS A 280 9.33 22.20 5.25
C HIS A 280 7.83 22.24 5.55
N GLY A 281 7.43 22.90 6.64
CA GLY A 281 6.02 23.12 6.98
C GLY A 281 5.35 21.98 7.75
N LEU A 282 6.12 20.97 8.18
CA LEU A 282 5.61 19.81 8.92
C LEU A 282 5.76 19.92 10.45
N ASN A 283 5.90 21.14 10.97
CA ASN A 283 6.11 21.40 12.40
C ASN A 283 5.05 20.73 13.28
N GLU A 284 3.76 20.81 12.89
CA GLU A 284 2.67 20.18 13.63
C GLU A 284 2.85 18.65 13.75
N VAL A 285 3.28 18.00 12.66
CA VAL A 285 3.55 16.55 12.66
C VAL A 285 4.75 16.26 13.56
N HIS A 286 5.82 17.04 13.48
CA HIS A 286 7.00 16.87 14.34
C HIS A 286 6.67 17.07 15.84
N THR A 287 5.85 18.06 16.19
CA THR A 287 5.43 18.32 17.58
C THR A 287 4.55 17.20 18.12
N LYS A 288 3.56 16.74 17.34
CA LYS A 288 2.64 15.67 17.76
C LYS A 288 3.29 14.29 17.74
N ARG A 289 4.31 14.09 16.89
CA ARG A 289 5.18 12.92 16.89
C ARG A 289 6.09 12.99 18.12
N ALA A 290 5.62 12.46 19.25
CA ALA A 290 6.45 12.28 20.43
C ALA A 290 7.75 11.54 20.06
N LYS A 291 8.86 11.87 20.75
CA LYS A 291 10.18 11.19 20.62
C LYS A 291 10.10 9.66 20.77
N SER A 292 8.98 9.12 21.28
CA SER A 292 8.70 7.71 21.52
C SER A 292 7.94 6.98 20.39
N SER A 293 7.77 7.60 19.21
CA SER A 293 7.06 6.96 18.09
C SER A 293 7.89 5.84 17.46
N ARG A 294 7.33 4.63 17.32
CA ARG A 294 8.08 3.43 16.87
C ARG A 294 7.78 2.97 15.45
N THR A 295 6.54 3.10 15.00
CA THR A 295 6.11 2.62 13.69
C THR A 295 5.67 3.80 12.85
N ILE A 296 6.17 3.92 11.63
CA ILE A 296 5.81 4.97 10.68
C ILE A 296 5.55 4.31 9.33
N GLN A 297 4.46 4.71 8.68
CA GLN A 297 4.12 4.33 7.32
C GLN A 297 3.90 5.61 6.51
N LEU A 298 4.44 5.64 5.29
CA LEU A 298 4.22 6.70 4.31
C LEU A 298 3.43 6.12 3.15
N VAL A 299 2.30 6.74 2.80
CA VAL A 299 1.39 6.22 1.78
C VAL A 299 0.98 7.35 0.85
N ASN A 300 1.05 7.10 -0.46
CA ASN A 300 0.46 7.98 -1.46
C ASN A 300 -1.05 7.77 -1.50
N HIS A 301 -1.84 8.81 -1.22
CA HIS A 301 -3.29 8.77 -1.27
C HIS A 301 -3.83 9.94 -2.08
N GLY A 302 -4.26 9.68 -3.31
CA GLY A 302 -4.82 10.70 -4.20
C GLY A 302 -3.86 11.86 -4.48
N GLY A 303 -2.54 11.60 -4.54
CA GLY A 303 -1.53 12.63 -4.74
C GLY A 303 -1.10 13.37 -3.48
N LYS A 304 -1.67 13.02 -2.32
CA LYS A 304 -1.27 13.53 -1.00
C LYS A 304 -0.43 12.50 -0.25
N LEU A 305 0.47 12.97 0.61
CA LEU A 305 1.20 12.10 1.52
C LEU A 305 0.34 11.86 2.75
N VAL A 306 0.10 10.59 3.05
CA VAL A 306 -0.49 10.16 4.30
C VAL A 306 0.61 9.57 5.17
N ILE A 307 0.74 10.12 6.37
CA ILE A 307 1.69 9.65 7.39
C ILE A 307 0.88 9.00 8.50
N ILE A 308 1.18 7.74 8.80
CA ILE A 308 0.57 7.03 9.92
C ILE A 308 1.65 6.64 10.91
N TRP A 309 1.43 6.94 12.19
CA TRP A 309 2.37 6.56 13.24
C TRP A 309 1.72 6.15 14.55
N ASP A 310 2.44 5.32 15.29
CA ASP A 310 2.10 4.93 16.66
C ASP A 310 2.74 5.91 17.66
N ALA A 311 1.96 6.51 18.54
CA ALA A 311 2.41 7.37 19.63
C ALA A 311 2.09 6.76 21.00
N TRP A 312 3.10 6.58 21.85
CA TRP A 312 2.95 5.97 23.17
C TRP A 312 2.62 7.01 24.24
N HIS A 313 1.71 6.65 25.15
CA HIS A 313 1.40 7.46 26.31
C HIS A 313 2.45 7.26 27.40
N MET A 314 3.24 8.29 27.69
CA MET A 314 4.34 8.22 28.68
C MET A 314 3.85 7.80 30.08
N ARG A 315 2.62 8.18 30.46
CA ARG A 315 2.00 7.84 31.75
C ARG A 315 1.29 6.47 31.75
N GLN A 316 0.90 5.96 30.58
CA GLN A 316 0.21 4.68 30.41
C GLN A 316 1.00 3.81 29.43
N ARG A 317 2.08 3.20 29.92
CA ARG A 317 3.01 2.37 29.12
C ARG A 317 2.37 1.17 28.42
N GLU A 318 1.09 0.90 28.69
CA GLU A 318 0.34 -0.18 28.08
C GLU A 318 -0.55 0.27 26.92
N HIS A 319 -0.67 1.57 26.68
CA HIS A 319 -1.53 2.12 25.65
C HIS A 319 -0.76 3.03 24.69
N LYS A 320 -1.21 3.01 23.44
CA LYS A 320 -0.76 3.89 22.38
C LYS A 320 -1.94 4.41 21.58
N SER A 321 -1.74 5.56 20.96
CA SER A 321 -2.65 6.11 19.97
C SER A 321 -2.05 5.96 18.58
N VAL A 322 -2.89 5.72 17.58
CA VAL A 322 -2.46 5.74 16.18
C VAL A 322 -2.94 7.03 15.54
N TRP A 323 -1.98 7.78 15.03
CA TRP A 323 -2.19 9.07 14.40
C TRP A 323 -2.14 8.94 12.88
N CYS A 324 -2.89 9.82 12.21
CA CYS A 324 -2.87 10.01 10.78
C CYS A 324 -2.69 11.50 10.50
N ALA A 325 -1.77 11.82 9.58
CA ALA A 325 -1.66 13.14 8.99
C ALA A 325 -1.79 13.06 7.47
N VAL A 326 -2.52 14.01 6.90
CA VAL A 326 -2.70 14.18 5.45
C VAL A 326 -2.00 15.47 5.04
N ILE A 327 -1.09 15.36 4.08
CA ILE A 327 -0.21 16.44 3.66
C ILE A 327 -0.33 16.64 2.16
N SER A 328 -0.67 17.87 1.76
CA SER A 328 -0.48 18.34 0.39
C SER A 328 0.85 19.08 0.26
N PHE A 329 1.37 19.15 -0.96
CA PHE A 329 2.67 19.75 -1.22
C PHE A 329 2.59 20.87 -2.24
N GLU A 330 3.39 21.90 -1.97
CA GLU A 330 3.73 22.94 -2.93
C GLU A 330 5.22 22.84 -3.24
N LYS A 331 5.53 22.54 -4.51
CA LYS A 331 6.90 22.48 -5.02
C LYS A 331 7.24 23.80 -5.71
N ARG A 332 8.34 24.43 -5.30
CA ARG A 332 8.93 25.59 -5.99
C ARG A 332 10.31 25.18 -6.51
N LEU A 333 10.58 25.48 -7.78
CA LEU A 333 11.81 25.06 -8.45
C LEU A 333 12.85 26.17 -8.59
N PHE A 334 12.48 27.43 -8.31
CA PHE A 334 13.33 28.61 -8.47
C PHE A 334 13.17 29.56 -7.28
N PRO A 335 14.25 30.19 -6.76
CA PRO A 335 15.65 30.09 -7.19
C PRO A 335 16.38 28.82 -6.69
N SER A 336 15.78 28.04 -5.80
CA SER A 336 16.29 26.73 -5.34
C SER A 336 15.16 25.70 -5.26
N SER A 337 15.51 24.41 -5.42
CA SER A 337 14.56 23.29 -5.23
C SER A 337 14.02 23.32 -3.80
N TYR A 338 12.73 23.65 -3.66
CA TYR A 338 12.07 23.79 -2.37
C TYR A 338 10.73 23.04 -2.35
N MET A 339 10.47 22.34 -1.24
CA MET A 339 9.22 21.62 -1.02
C MET A 339 8.62 22.04 0.32
N ARG A 340 7.38 22.52 0.28
CA ARG A 340 6.61 22.82 1.48
C ARG A 340 5.40 21.90 1.57
N GLY A 341 5.30 21.18 2.67
CA GLY A 341 4.10 20.47 3.07
C GLY A 341 3.11 21.42 3.75
N ARG A 342 1.83 21.28 3.41
CA ARG A 342 0.70 21.84 4.13
C ARG A 342 -0.04 20.69 4.82
N VAL A 343 -0.09 20.72 6.14
CA VAL A 343 -0.86 19.74 6.93
C VAL A 343 -2.33 20.10 6.78
N GLU A 344 -3.07 19.28 6.04
CA GLU A 344 -4.52 19.46 5.88
C GLU A 344 -5.28 18.85 7.05
N GLU A 345 -4.73 17.77 7.60
CA GLU A 345 -5.33 17.03 8.68
C GLU A 345 -4.23 16.38 9.52
N CYS A 346 -4.38 16.39 10.85
CA CYS A 346 -3.49 15.67 11.76
C CYS A 346 -4.24 15.28 13.03
N ARG A 347 -4.72 14.03 13.09
CA ARG A 347 -5.59 13.55 14.16
C ARG A 347 -5.33 12.11 14.55
N VAL A 348 -5.78 11.75 15.75
CA VAL A 348 -5.84 10.38 16.23
C VAL A 348 -7.05 9.70 15.60
N PHE A 349 -6.86 8.52 15.00
CA PHE A 349 -7.98 7.69 14.54
C PHE A 349 -8.14 6.40 15.35
N LEU A 350 -7.16 6.05 16.18
CA LEU A 350 -7.27 4.99 17.16
C LEU A 350 -6.75 5.50 18.52
N GLY A 351 -7.67 5.85 19.42
CA GLY A 351 -7.41 6.61 20.65
C GLY A 351 -6.63 5.85 21.73
N LEU A 352 -7.04 4.62 22.04
CA LEU A 352 -6.52 3.83 23.15
C LEU A 352 -6.36 2.37 22.71
N ALA A 353 -5.35 2.12 21.88
CA ALA A 353 -4.97 0.75 21.53
C ALA A 353 -4.02 0.20 22.60
N HIS A 354 -4.26 -1.03 23.06
CA HIS A 354 -3.31 -1.71 23.92
C HIS A 354 -1.97 -1.95 23.17
N LYS A 355 -0.86 -2.01 23.89
CA LYS A 355 0.52 -2.17 23.36
C LYS A 355 0.71 -3.36 22.41
N SER A 356 -0.14 -4.37 22.54
CA SER A 356 -0.13 -5.57 21.70
C SER A 356 -0.64 -5.34 20.28
N TYR A 357 -1.39 -4.27 20.04
CA TYR A 357 -1.81 -3.88 18.70
C TYR A 357 -0.57 -3.40 17.95
N LYS A 358 -0.31 -3.85 16.72
CA LYS A 358 0.79 -3.31 15.90
C LYS A 358 0.28 -2.94 14.51
N LEU A 359 0.68 -1.78 14.03
CA LEU A 359 0.47 -1.41 12.64
C LEU A 359 1.41 -2.25 11.78
N SER A 360 0.84 -3.11 10.92
CA SER A 360 1.58 -4.04 10.08
C SER A 360 1.82 -3.46 8.68
N SER A 361 0.76 -2.93 8.06
CA SER A 361 0.80 -2.38 6.71
C SER A 361 -0.24 -1.29 6.55
N CYS A 362 0.05 -0.30 5.70
CA CYS A 362 -0.95 0.63 5.21
C CYS A 362 -0.79 0.82 3.71
N LEU A 363 -1.90 0.70 2.99
CA LEU A 363 -1.93 0.77 1.53
C LEU A 363 -3.07 1.69 1.09
N SER A 364 -2.83 2.48 0.05
CA SER A 364 -3.90 3.17 -0.67
C SER A 364 -4.30 2.32 -1.87
N VAL A 365 -5.59 2.06 -1.99
CA VAL A 365 -6.17 1.21 -3.04
C VAL A 365 -7.16 2.06 -3.83
N LEU A 366 -7.11 1.97 -5.16
CA LEU A 366 -8.08 2.64 -6.02
C LEU A 366 -9.33 1.80 -6.10
N VAL A 367 -10.44 2.32 -5.60
CA VAL A 367 -11.72 1.62 -5.56
C VAL A 367 -12.73 2.37 -6.38
#